data_AF-A0A3M0J0F2-F1
#
_entry.id   AF-A0A3M0J0F2-F1
#
_cell.length_a   1.000
_cell.length_b   1.000
_cell.length_c   1.000
_cell.angle_alpha   90.00
_cell.angle_beta   90.00
_cell.angle_gamma   90.00
#
_symmetry.space_group_name_H-M   'P 1'
#
loop_
_entity.id
_entity.type
_entity.pdbx_description
1 polymer ?
#
loop_
_entity_poly.entity_id
_entity_poly.type
_entity_poly.pdbx_seq_one_letter_code
_entity_poly.pdbx_strand_id
1 'polypeptide(L)'
;MGRHDWYEEYPTSPSSFVLNGFMYSLMGLYDLKETAGEELGREARRLYERGMASLKAMLPLFDTGSGSVYDLRHFTLGTAPNLARWDYHTTHINQLQLLGSVDEAPVFKEFVKRWKSYLKGGRAKHN
;
A
#
# COMPACT_ATOMS: atom_id res chain seq x y z
N MET A 1 -17.81 -2.23 -3.43
CA MET A 1 -16.70 -2.15 -2.46
C MET A 1 -17.14 -2.88 -1.19
N GLY A 2 -16.44 -3.94 -0.79
CA GLY A 2 -16.85 -4.77 0.36
C GLY A 2 -16.06 -6.06 0.56
N ARG A 3 -14.87 -6.16 -0.07
CA ARG A 3 -14.04 -7.38 -0.07
C ARG A 3 -12.66 -7.19 0.58
N HIS A 4 -12.18 -5.95 0.66
CA HIS A 4 -10.86 -5.59 1.17
C HIS A 4 -11.03 -4.52 2.24
N ASP A 5 -10.49 -4.77 3.44
CA ASP A 5 -10.49 -3.81 4.53
C ASP A 5 -9.39 -2.77 4.30
N TRP A 6 -9.67 -1.53 4.66
CA TRP A 6 -8.72 -0.44 4.51
C TRP A 6 -8.74 0.48 5.73
N TYR A 7 -7.56 0.91 6.17
CA TYR A 7 -7.38 1.84 7.29
C TYR A 7 -7.06 3.22 6.72
N GLU A 8 -8.06 4.09 6.70
CA GLU A 8 -8.00 5.37 6.01
C GLU A 8 -7.10 6.38 6.74
N GLU A 9 -6.16 6.99 6.01
CA GLU A 9 -5.43 8.17 6.48
C GLU A 9 -6.39 9.35 6.68
N TYR A 10 -7.32 9.50 5.73
CA TYR A 10 -8.41 10.47 5.78
C TYR A 10 -9.74 9.71 5.63
N PRO A 11 -10.55 9.57 6.71
CA PRO A 11 -11.81 8.85 6.68
C PRO A 11 -12.91 9.66 5.97
N THR A 12 -12.73 9.93 4.68
CA THR A 12 -13.61 10.73 3.83
C THR A 12 -14.84 9.96 3.38
N SER A 13 -15.85 10.69 2.88
CA SER A 13 -17.02 10.12 2.21
C SER A 13 -17.17 10.76 0.82
N PRO A 14 -16.99 9.99 -0.29
CA PRO A 14 -16.60 8.57 -0.33
C PRO A 14 -15.14 8.34 0.11
N SER A 15 -14.81 7.08 0.37
CA SER A 15 -13.46 6.62 0.76
C SER A 15 -12.37 7.10 -0.20
N SER A 16 -11.19 7.40 0.35
CA SER A 16 -10.07 7.97 -0.41
C SER A 16 -9.02 6.94 -0.79
N PHE A 17 -8.77 5.95 0.08
CA PHE A 17 -7.78 4.89 -0.09
C PHE A 17 -6.35 5.42 -0.30
N VAL A 18 -5.90 6.34 0.56
CA VAL A 18 -4.51 6.82 0.51
C VAL A 18 -3.53 5.69 0.85
N LEU A 19 -2.56 5.44 -0.04
CA LEU A 19 -1.67 4.28 0.06
C LEU A 19 -0.65 4.38 1.19
N ASN A 20 0.03 5.54 1.28
CA ASN A 20 1.14 5.71 2.22
C ASN A 20 0.69 5.61 3.69
N GLY A 21 -0.41 6.27 4.07
CA GLY A 21 -0.96 6.20 5.43
C GLY A 21 -1.47 4.79 5.77
N PHE A 22 -2.06 4.09 4.81
CA PHE A 22 -2.45 2.69 5.01
C PHE A 22 -1.24 1.81 5.34
N MET A 23 -0.15 1.90 4.58
CA MET A 23 1.06 1.13 4.88
C MET A 23 1.69 1.49 6.24
N TYR A 24 1.68 2.77 6.64
CA TYR A 24 2.10 3.15 7.99
C TYR A 24 1.24 2.53 9.09
N SER A 25 -0.09 2.47 8.90
CA SER A 25 -0.98 1.82 9.86
C SER A 25 -0.66 0.32 10.02
N LEU A 26 -0.29 -0.36 8.92
CA LEU A 26 0.12 -1.76 8.97
C LEU A 26 1.44 -1.95 9.72
N MET A 27 2.40 -1.03 9.58
CA MET A 27 3.65 -1.06 10.35
C MET A 27 3.38 -0.93 11.85
N GLY A 28 2.52 0.02 12.25
CA GLY A 28 2.13 0.16 13.67
C GLY A 28 1.43 -1.10 14.21
N LEU A 29 0.55 -1.72 13.41
CA LEU A 29 -0.09 -2.99 13.78
C LEU A 29 0.91 -4.15 13.87
N TYR A 30 1.93 -4.17 13.00
CA TYR A 30 3.02 -5.13 13.07
C TYR A 30 3.83 -4.97 14.37
N ASP A 31 4.26 -3.76 14.68
CA ASP A 31 5.03 -3.51 15.91
C ASP A 31 4.24 -3.94 17.15
N LEU A 32 2.94 -3.61 17.20
CA LEU A 32 2.06 -3.98 18.31
C LEU A 32 1.85 -5.50 18.40
N LYS A 33 1.59 -6.19 17.29
CA LYS A 33 1.34 -7.65 17.31
C LYS A 33 2.58 -8.45 17.72
N GLU A 34 3.77 -7.96 17.38
CA GLU A 34 5.04 -8.60 17.74
C GLU A 34 5.43 -8.30 19.20
N THR A 35 5.08 -7.12 19.73
CA THR A 35 5.50 -6.69 21.08
C THR A 35 4.54 -7.14 22.18
N ALA A 36 3.23 -7.14 21.91
CA ALA A 36 2.20 -7.34 22.95
C ALA A 36 1.98 -8.82 23.35
N GLY A 37 2.65 -9.77 22.69
CA GLY A 37 2.42 -11.20 22.90
C GLY A 37 1.08 -11.68 22.32
N GLU A 38 0.81 -12.99 22.44
CA GLU A 38 -0.31 -13.60 21.71
C GLU A 38 -1.70 -13.17 22.18
N GLU A 39 -1.88 -12.93 23.48
CA GLU A 39 -3.18 -12.59 24.06
C GLU A 39 -3.54 -11.12 23.81
N LEU A 40 -2.67 -10.19 24.25
CA LEU A 40 -2.92 -8.75 24.11
C LEU A 40 -2.75 -8.28 22.65
N GLY A 41 -1.85 -8.91 21.88
CA GLY A 41 -1.60 -8.59 20.48
C GLY A 41 -2.60 -9.20 19.49
N ARG A 42 -3.59 -9.99 19.95
CA ARG A 42 -4.51 -10.75 19.08
C ARG A 42 -5.25 -9.85 18.09
N GLU A 43 -5.77 -8.72 18.55
CA GLU A 43 -6.53 -7.81 17.68
C GLU A 43 -5.61 -7.11 16.67
N ALA A 44 -4.42 -6.70 17.09
CA ALA A 44 -3.42 -6.13 16.20
C ALA A 44 -3.01 -7.12 15.11
N ARG A 45 -2.82 -8.40 15.47
CA ARG A 45 -2.55 -9.49 14.52
C ARG A 45 -3.68 -9.64 13.50
N ARG A 46 -4.93 -9.70 13.96
CA ARG A 46 -6.12 -9.84 13.10
C ARG A 46 -6.24 -8.70 12.09
N LEU A 47 -6.06 -7.45 12.55
CA LEU A 47 -6.10 -6.28 11.69
C LEU A 47 -4.93 -6.29 10.70
N TYR A 48 -3.70 -6.53 11.18
CA TYR A 48 -2.53 -6.62 10.32
C TYR A 48 -2.72 -7.63 9.18
N GLU A 49 -3.17 -8.84 9.48
CA GLU A 49 -3.37 -9.91 8.50
C GLU A 49 -4.41 -9.52 7.42
N ARG A 50 -5.55 -8.95 7.84
CA ARG A 50 -6.59 -8.48 6.91
C ARG A 50 -6.11 -7.29 6.07
N GLY A 51 -5.38 -6.37 6.68
CA GLY A 51 -4.79 -5.22 6.01
C GLY A 51 -3.72 -5.63 4.99
N MET A 52 -2.81 -6.54 5.35
CA MET A 52 -1.81 -7.08 4.44
C MET A 52 -2.43 -7.84 3.26
N ALA A 53 -3.48 -8.62 3.49
CA ALA A 53 -4.21 -9.27 2.41
C ALA A 53 -4.82 -8.25 1.44
N SER A 54 -5.36 -7.14 1.97
CA SER A 54 -5.94 -6.04 1.19
C SER A 54 -4.87 -5.27 0.41
N LEU A 55 -3.73 -4.96 1.04
CA LEU A 55 -2.59 -4.32 0.38
C LEU A 55 -2.14 -5.14 -0.82
N LYS A 56 -1.89 -6.45 -0.63
CA LYS A 56 -1.42 -7.34 -1.70
C LYS A 56 -2.39 -7.40 -2.89
N ALA A 57 -3.69 -7.41 -2.62
CA ALA A 57 -4.73 -7.45 -3.65
C ALA A 57 -4.88 -6.11 -4.39
N MET A 58 -4.76 -4.98 -3.67
CA MET A 58 -5.05 -3.65 -4.21
C MET A 58 -3.82 -2.93 -4.76
N LEU A 59 -2.60 -3.37 -4.44
CA LEU A 59 -1.36 -2.73 -4.88
C LEU A 59 -1.27 -2.45 -6.38
N PRO A 60 -1.74 -3.34 -7.29
CA PRO A 60 -1.76 -3.05 -8.73
C PRO A 60 -2.58 -1.81 -9.12
N LEU A 61 -3.62 -1.47 -8.37
CA LEU A 61 -4.46 -0.29 -8.64
C LEU A 61 -3.69 1.02 -8.45
N PHE A 62 -2.58 0.98 -7.72
CA PHE A 62 -1.74 2.14 -7.46
C PHE A 62 -0.61 2.32 -8.48
N ASP A 63 -0.43 1.38 -9.40
CA ASP A 63 0.65 1.38 -10.38
C ASP A 63 0.18 1.96 -11.72
N THR A 64 0.84 3.01 -12.21
CA THR A 64 0.50 3.65 -13.49
C THR A 64 1.33 3.13 -14.66
N GLY A 65 2.23 2.18 -14.42
CA GLY A 65 3.22 1.71 -15.38
C GLY A 65 4.42 2.63 -15.54
N SER A 66 4.45 3.80 -14.88
CA SER A 66 5.60 4.73 -14.91
C SER A 66 5.77 5.57 -13.64
N GLY A 67 5.05 5.18 -12.58
CA GLY A 67 5.00 5.85 -11.29
C GLY A 67 3.91 5.19 -10.43
N SER A 68 3.49 5.87 -9.38
CA SER A 68 2.33 5.46 -8.57
C SER A 68 1.31 6.58 -8.42
N VAL A 69 0.05 6.24 -8.17
CA VAL A 69 -0.95 7.18 -7.67
C VAL A 69 -0.91 7.26 -6.15
N TYR A 70 -1.29 8.41 -5.60
CA TYR A 70 -1.29 8.66 -4.16
C TYR A 70 -2.50 8.01 -3.47
N ASP A 71 -3.64 8.02 -4.15
CA ASP A 71 -4.93 7.54 -3.65
C ASP A 71 -5.81 7.00 -4.81
N LEU A 72 -6.96 6.40 -4.48
CA LEU A 72 -7.90 5.85 -5.45
C LEU A 72 -9.08 6.78 -5.76
N ARG A 73 -8.94 8.11 -5.58
CA ARG A 73 -10.04 9.05 -5.82
C ARG A 73 -10.56 9.05 -7.26
N HIS A 74 -9.73 8.65 -8.20
CA HIS A 74 -10.12 8.48 -9.60
C HIS A 74 -11.10 7.33 -9.80
N PHE A 75 -11.03 6.28 -8.99
CA PHE A 75 -12.03 5.20 -8.96
C PHE A 75 -13.29 5.58 -8.18
N THR A 76 -13.15 6.32 -7.07
CA THR A 76 -14.29 6.61 -6.19
C THR A 76 -15.11 7.83 -6.63
N LEU A 77 -14.47 8.82 -7.28
CA LEU A 77 -15.10 10.06 -7.73
C LEU A 77 -15.20 10.18 -9.27
N GLY A 78 -14.61 9.25 -10.03
CA GLY A 78 -14.58 9.33 -11.49
C GLY A 78 -13.77 10.51 -12.03
N THR A 79 -12.74 10.92 -11.29
CA THR A 79 -11.85 12.05 -11.64
C THR A 79 -10.52 11.57 -12.20
N ALA A 80 -9.66 12.50 -12.64
CA ALA A 80 -8.30 12.16 -13.07
C ALA A 80 -7.47 11.56 -11.91
N PRO A 81 -6.54 10.62 -12.18
CA PRO A 81 -5.67 10.04 -11.15
C PRO A 81 -4.85 11.10 -10.40
N ASN A 82 -4.89 11.03 -9.07
CA ASN A 82 -4.02 11.83 -8.22
C ASN A 82 -2.62 11.19 -8.20
N LEU A 83 -1.74 11.61 -9.11
CA LEU A 83 -0.38 11.07 -9.21
C LEU A 83 0.43 11.40 -7.95
N ALA A 84 1.11 10.40 -7.40
CA ALA A 84 2.06 10.64 -6.33
C ALA A 84 3.25 11.42 -6.89
N ARG A 85 3.63 12.51 -6.20
CA ARG A 85 4.91 13.18 -6.44
C ARG A 85 6.06 12.21 -6.16
N TRP A 86 7.25 12.50 -6.69
CA TRP A 86 8.39 11.59 -6.63
C TRP A 86 8.83 11.23 -5.20
N ASP A 87 8.74 12.18 -4.26
CA ASP A 87 8.96 11.95 -2.84
C ASP A 87 7.97 10.92 -2.27
N TYR A 88 6.67 11.06 -2.53
CA TYR A 88 5.68 10.05 -2.16
C TYR A 88 5.90 8.71 -2.87
N HIS A 89 6.31 8.72 -4.14
CA HIS A 89 6.67 7.49 -4.84
C HIS A 89 7.85 6.77 -4.16
N THR A 90 8.88 7.51 -3.74
CA THR A 90 9.98 6.95 -2.94
C THR A 90 9.53 6.46 -1.57
N THR A 91 8.60 7.17 -0.91
CA THR A 91 7.96 6.71 0.32
C THR A 91 7.28 5.37 0.11
N HIS A 92 6.47 5.22 -0.95
CA HIS A 92 5.81 3.94 -1.21
C HIS A 92 6.82 2.81 -1.46
N ILE A 93 7.90 3.09 -2.19
CA ILE A 93 9.00 2.13 -2.43
C ILE A 93 9.67 1.71 -1.11
N ASN A 94 9.92 2.64 -0.20
CA ASN A 94 10.54 2.36 1.10
C ASN A 94 9.61 1.55 1.99
N GLN A 95 8.32 1.87 2.00
CA GLN A 95 7.32 1.15 2.78
C GLN A 95 7.14 -0.29 2.28
N LEU A 96 7.06 -0.51 0.97
CA LEU A 96 6.99 -1.87 0.41
C LEU A 96 8.26 -2.68 0.65
N GLN A 97 9.44 -2.03 0.69
CA GLN A 97 10.69 -2.70 1.07
C GLN A 97 10.66 -3.18 2.52
N LEU A 98 10.19 -2.34 3.43
CA LEU A 98 10.09 -2.69 4.85
C LEU A 98 9.05 -3.79 5.08
N LEU A 99 7.85 -3.67 4.49
CA LEU A 99 6.84 -4.72 4.59
C LEU A 99 7.33 -6.03 3.96
N GLY A 100 8.07 -5.95 2.84
CA GLY A 100 8.68 -7.10 2.18
C GLY A 100 9.85 -7.75 2.93
N SER A 101 10.38 -7.13 3.99
CA SER A 101 11.36 -7.79 4.88
C SER A 101 10.70 -8.62 5.99
N VAL A 102 9.40 -8.45 6.22
CA VAL A 102 8.63 -9.17 7.24
C VAL A 102 7.51 -10.05 6.66
N ASP A 103 7.18 -9.91 5.37
CA ASP A 103 6.29 -10.77 4.59
C ASP A 103 6.99 -11.16 3.28
N GLU A 104 7.20 -12.46 3.06
CA GLU A 104 7.96 -12.98 1.91
C GLU A 104 7.18 -13.01 0.59
N ALA A 105 5.94 -12.49 0.54
CA ALA A 105 5.12 -12.50 -0.65
C ALA A 105 5.86 -11.88 -1.86
N PRO A 106 5.97 -12.60 -3.01
CA PRO A 106 6.72 -12.14 -4.18
C PRO A 106 6.28 -10.77 -4.71
N VAL A 107 4.99 -10.43 -4.53
CA VAL A 107 4.40 -9.15 -4.96
C VAL A 107 5.19 -7.95 -4.44
N PHE A 108 5.70 -7.96 -3.20
CA PHE A 108 6.47 -6.85 -2.66
C PHE A 108 7.79 -6.67 -3.42
N LYS A 109 8.53 -7.76 -3.62
CA LYS A 109 9.82 -7.75 -4.35
C LYS A 109 9.64 -7.30 -5.80
N GLU A 110 8.58 -7.77 -6.46
CA GLU A 110 8.26 -7.40 -7.83
C GLU A 110 7.90 -5.91 -7.97
N PHE A 111 7.01 -5.40 -7.12
CA PHE A 111 6.60 -4.00 -7.14
C PHE A 111 7.75 -3.07 -6.75
N VAL A 112 8.53 -3.40 -5.72
CA VAL A 112 9.73 -2.62 -5.35
C VAL A 112 10.70 -2.54 -6.52
N LYS A 113 11.00 -3.66 -7.18
CA LYS A 113 11.91 -3.69 -8.33
C LYS A 113 11.38 -2.82 -9.48
N ARG A 114 10.08 -2.97 -9.80
CA ARG A 114 9.43 -2.23 -10.88
C ARG A 114 9.37 -0.73 -10.57
N TRP A 115 8.93 -0.33 -9.39
CA TRP A 115 8.82 1.08 -8.99
C TRP A 115 10.19 1.76 -8.88
N LYS A 116 11.22 1.07 -8.38
CA LYS A 116 12.61 1.59 -8.44
C LYS A 116 13.07 1.89 -9.87
N SER A 117 12.60 1.14 -10.87
CA SER A 117 12.93 1.43 -12.27
C SER A 117 12.32 2.74 -12.77
N TYR A 118 11.15 3.12 -12.25
CA TYR A 118 10.43 4.35 -12.65
C TYR A 118 11.20 5.61 -12.27
N LEU A 119 11.95 5.58 -11.15
CA LEU A 119 12.86 6.65 -10.74
C LEU A 119 13.95 6.98 -11.78
N LYS A 120 14.22 6.05 -12.71
CA LYS A 120 15.23 6.20 -13.78
C LYS A 120 14.58 6.25 -15.17
N GLY A 121 13.31 6.60 -15.26
CA GLY A 121 12.56 6.67 -16.52
C GLY A 121 12.13 5.31 -17.07
N GLY A 122 12.26 4.23 -16.30
CA GLY A 122 11.70 2.92 -16.65
C GLY A 122 10.19 3.01 -16.81
N ARG A 123 9.63 2.17 -17.70
CA ARG A 123 8.19 2.08 -17.96
C ARG A 123 7.79 0.62 -18.10
N ALA A 124 6.57 0.28 -17.70
CA ALA A 124 5.96 -1.00 -18.04
C ALA A 124 5.88 -1.14 -19.57
N LYS A 125 6.03 -2.37 -20.07
CA LYS A 125 5.90 -2.64 -21.51
C LYS A 125 4.47 -2.31 -21.94
N HIS A 126 4.34 -1.67 -23.11
CA HIS A 126 3.07 -1.57 -23.81
C HIS A 126 2.88 -2.80 -24.70
N ASN A 127 1.63 -3.06 -25.08
CA ASN A 127 1.26 -4.07 -26.08
C ASN A 127 1.56 -3.61 -27.51
#